data_AF-A0A841RAD6-F1
#
_entry.id   AF-A0A841RAD6-F1
#
_cell.length_a   1.000
_cell.length_b   1.000
_cell.length_c   1.000
_cell.angle_alpha   90.00
_cell.angle_beta   90.00
_cell.angle_gamma   90.00
#
_symmetry.space_group_name_H-M   'P 1'
#
loop_
_entity.id
_entity.type
_entity.pdbx_description
1 polymer ?
#
loop_
_entity_poly.entity_id
_entity_poly.type
_entity_poly.pdbx_seq_one_letter_code
_entity_poly.pdbx_strand_id
1 'polypeptide(L)'
;MNHKNIDLVTMDKKAVFILCLFVKSLLLWSQPSEIIPGPEPFSVDGRSAIYCINLLRTNPFLEYRDQMGRSSILTVRTVWSWFLDFDETYPEGHQLRYDIIVNSEPLDWDNCFIEYGGEMINIRLLFTYRNQYPPGGLDYRVSKSEEKGNQVPDRGLGSGK
;
A
#
# COMPACT_ATOMS: atom_id res chain seq x y z
N MET A 1 62.87 -3.52 -9.83
CA MET A 1 62.03 -3.17 -8.67
C MET A 1 62.38 -1.76 -8.24
N ASN A 2 61.48 -0.81 -8.43
CA ASN A 2 61.50 0.45 -7.69
C ASN A 2 60.08 1.04 -7.75
N HIS A 3 59.41 1.01 -6.60
CA HIS A 3 58.09 1.59 -6.39
C HIS A 3 58.20 3.11 -6.51
N LYS A 4 57.53 3.70 -7.51
CA LYS A 4 57.26 5.14 -7.48
C LYS A 4 56.05 5.37 -6.58
N ASN A 5 56.32 5.88 -5.38
CA ASN A 5 55.34 6.54 -4.53
C ASN A 5 54.58 7.57 -5.38
N ILE A 6 53.26 7.45 -5.42
CA ILE A 6 52.38 8.47 -5.99
C ILE A 6 52.13 9.45 -4.86
N ASP A 7 52.77 10.61 -4.94
CA ASP A 7 52.59 11.73 -4.02
C ASP A 7 51.13 12.18 -4.04
N LEU A 8 50.43 11.88 -2.95
CA LEU A 8 49.05 12.29 -2.67
C LEU A 8 49.07 13.66 -2.01
N VAL A 9 49.68 14.65 -2.67
CA VAL A 9 49.72 16.03 -2.20
C VAL A 9 49.46 16.95 -3.39
N THR A 10 48.20 17.34 -3.55
CA THR A 10 47.69 18.72 -3.62
C THR A 10 46.32 18.70 -4.31
N MET A 11 45.31 18.08 -3.68
CA MET A 11 43.93 18.30 -4.11
C MET A 11 43.43 19.60 -3.49
N ASP A 12 43.12 20.56 -4.35
CA ASP A 12 42.49 21.84 -4.01
C ASP A 12 41.25 21.58 -3.13
N LYS A 13 41.15 22.27 -1.98
CA LYS A 13 40.04 22.16 -1.04
C LYS A 13 38.69 22.39 -1.73
N LYS A 14 38.65 23.17 -2.83
CA LYS A 14 37.45 23.38 -3.66
C LYS A 14 37.04 22.11 -4.43
N ALA A 15 37.98 21.33 -4.94
CA ALA A 15 37.71 20.10 -5.68
C ALA A 15 37.16 18.99 -4.77
N VAL A 16 37.66 18.88 -3.53
CA VAL A 16 37.10 17.96 -2.52
C VAL A 16 35.68 18.38 -2.12
N PHE A 17 35.42 19.69 -1.99
CA PHE A 17 34.10 20.20 -1.64
C PHE A 17 33.04 19.95 -2.74
N ILE A 18 33.43 20.11 -4.01
CA ILE A 18 32.55 19.84 -5.16
C ILE A 18 32.27 18.34 -5.29
N LEU A 19 33.27 17.48 -5.06
CA LEU A 19 33.08 16.03 -5.07
C LEU A 19 32.15 15.56 -3.94
N CYS A 20 32.27 16.13 -2.73
CA CYS A 20 31.35 15.84 -1.62
C CYS A 20 29.91 16.31 -1.88
N LEU A 21 29.71 17.42 -2.58
CA LEU A 21 28.37 17.88 -2.98
C LEU A 21 27.75 17.00 -4.06
N PHE A 22 28.55 16.51 -5.02
CA PHE A 22 28.08 15.59 -6.05
C PHE A 22 27.71 14.21 -5.48
N VAL A 23 28.49 13.69 -4.53
CA VAL A 23 28.17 12.41 -3.86
C VAL A 23 26.95 12.54 -2.96
N LYS A 24 26.76 13.67 -2.25
CA LYS A 24 25.50 13.95 -1.53
C LYS A 24 24.30 14.07 -2.46
N SER A 25 24.47 14.71 -3.62
CA SER A 25 23.39 14.87 -4.61
C SER A 25 23.01 13.56 -5.29
N LEU A 26 23.96 12.64 -5.52
CA LEU A 26 23.66 11.29 -6.04
C LEU A 26 23.08 10.35 -4.98
N LEU A 27 23.38 10.55 -3.70
CA LEU A 27 22.75 9.82 -2.59
C LEU A 27 21.35 10.33 -2.21
N LEU A 28 20.92 11.48 -2.73
CA LEU A 28 19.62 12.08 -2.40
C LEU A 28 18.44 11.53 -3.22
N TRP A 29 18.67 10.65 -4.20
CA TRP A 29 17.68 10.21 -5.19
C TRP A 29 17.31 8.73 -5.09
N SER A 30 17.52 8.14 -3.92
CA SER A 30 16.87 6.91 -3.51
C SER A 30 16.13 7.25 -2.24
N GLN A 31 14.94 7.85 -2.35
CA GLN A 31 13.99 7.76 -1.25
C GLN A 31 13.67 6.26 -1.15
N PRO A 32 14.13 5.52 -0.12
CA PRO A 32 13.52 4.22 0.12
C PRO A 32 12.03 4.52 0.24
N SER A 33 11.20 3.86 -0.57
CA SER A 33 9.78 3.75 -0.23
C SER A 33 9.76 3.22 1.20
N GLU A 34 9.52 4.09 2.17
CA GLU A 34 9.68 3.72 3.58
C GLU A 34 8.67 2.62 3.83
N ILE A 35 9.18 1.39 3.96
CA ILE A 35 8.36 0.23 4.27
C ILE A 35 7.94 0.46 5.73
N ILE A 36 6.75 1.02 5.91
CA ILE A 36 6.17 1.15 7.25
C ILE A 36 6.05 -0.27 7.81
N PRO A 37 6.51 -0.51 9.06
CA PRO A 37 6.20 -1.76 9.71
C PRO A 37 4.69 -1.98 9.73
N GLY A 38 4.25 -3.22 9.51
CA GLY A 38 2.84 -3.55 9.64
C GLY A 38 2.35 -3.23 11.06
N PRO A 39 1.07 -2.90 11.23
CA PRO A 39 0.46 -2.71 12.54
C PRO A 39 0.57 -3.99 13.38
N GLU A 40 0.75 -3.83 14.69
CA GLU A 40 0.75 -4.92 15.66
C GLU A 40 -0.21 -4.56 16.81
N PRO A 41 -1.36 -5.27 16.95
CA PRO A 41 -1.82 -6.41 16.15
C PRO A 41 -2.15 -6.03 14.69
N PHE A 42 -2.10 -7.02 13.78
CA PHE A 42 -2.38 -6.76 12.37
C PHE A 42 -3.78 -6.18 12.17
N SER A 43 -3.85 -5.13 11.37
CA SER A 43 -5.08 -4.43 11.01
C SER A 43 -4.94 -3.87 9.60
N VAL A 44 -6.04 -3.39 9.04
CA VAL A 44 -6.05 -2.73 7.73
C VAL A 44 -6.59 -1.31 7.82
N ASP A 45 -6.15 -0.45 6.91
CA ASP A 45 -6.75 0.88 6.77
C ASP A 45 -8.19 0.79 6.22
N GLY A 46 -8.94 1.89 6.25
CA GLY A 46 -10.34 1.91 5.79
C GLY A 46 -10.53 1.52 4.31
N ARG A 47 -9.62 1.91 3.42
CA ARG A 47 -9.70 1.55 1.99
C ARG A 47 -9.40 0.07 1.80
N SER A 48 -8.38 -0.42 2.48
CA SER A 48 -8.01 -1.84 2.50
C SER A 48 -9.12 -2.70 3.11
N ALA A 49 -9.83 -2.23 4.14
CA ALA A 49 -10.97 -2.93 4.73
C ALA A 49 -12.12 -3.13 3.72
N ILE A 50 -12.51 -2.06 3.01
CA ILE A 50 -13.54 -2.12 1.96
C ILE A 50 -13.12 -3.08 0.85
N TYR A 51 -11.87 -3.02 0.42
CA TYR A 51 -11.34 -3.92 -0.60
C TYR A 51 -11.37 -5.38 -0.14
N CYS A 52 -10.97 -5.66 1.10
CA CYS A 52 -11.03 -7.00 1.68
C CYS A 52 -12.45 -7.55 1.71
N ILE A 53 -13.41 -6.76 2.20
CA ILE A 53 -14.83 -7.15 2.21
C ILE A 53 -15.31 -7.51 0.80
N ASN A 54 -15.01 -6.66 -0.20
CA ASN A 54 -15.43 -6.92 -1.57
C ASN A 54 -14.77 -8.17 -2.15
N LEU A 55 -13.47 -8.35 -1.92
CA LEU A 55 -12.71 -9.52 -2.36
C LEU A 55 -13.29 -10.82 -1.79
N LEU A 56 -13.61 -10.83 -0.50
CA LEU A 56 -14.17 -12.01 0.20
C LEU A 56 -15.64 -12.27 -0.16
N ARG A 57 -16.39 -11.24 -0.56
CA ARG A 57 -17.74 -11.42 -1.09
C ARG A 57 -17.73 -12.04 -2.49
N THR A 58 -16.77 -11.67 -3.33
CA THR A 58 -16.67 -12.21 -4.70
C THR A 58 -16.00 -13.57 -4.74
N ASN A 59 -15.11 -13.85 -3.78
CA ASN A 59 -14.39 -15.12 -3.66
C ASN A 59 -14.70 -15.73 -2.29
N PRO A 60 -15.84 -16.45 -2.16
CA PRO A 60 -16.34 -16.88 -0.86
C PRO A 60 -15.62 -18.11 -0.31
N PHE A 61 -14.51 -18.54 -0.90
CA PHE A 61 -13.75 -19.70 -0.46
C PHE A 61 -12.34 -19.28 -0.09
N LEU A 62 -12.00 -19.52 1.18
CA LEU A 62 -10.65 -19.37 1.69
C LEU A 62 -10.09 -20.75 2.00
N GLU A 63 -8.80 -20.94 1.75
CA GLU A 63 -8.08 -22.07 2.33
C GLU A 63 -7.59 -21.67 3.73
N TYR A 64 -7.97 -22.44 4.73
CA TYR A 64 -7.48 -22.31 6.10
C TYR A 64 -6.44 -23.40 6.35
N ARG A 65 -5.25 -23.02 6.84
CA ARG A 65 -4.18 -23.95 7.23
C ARG A 65 -3.98 -23.92 8.74
N ASP A 66 -4.19 -25.05 9.41
CA ASP A 66 -3.94 -25.12 10.86
C ASP A 66 -2.44 -25.15 11.21
N GLN A 67 -2.12 -25.09 12.51
CA GLN A 67 -0.75 -25.16 13.02
C GLN A 67 -0.02 -26.48 12.70
N MET A 68 -0.74 -27.52 12.29
CA MET A 68 -0.18 -28.80 11.85
C MET A 68 0.03 -28.87 10.33
N GLY A 69 -0.29 -27.79 9.61
CA GLY A 69 -0.19 -27.69 8.15
C GLY A 69 -1.34 -28.37 7.40
N ARG A 70 -2.44 -28.72 8.07
CA ARG A 70 -3.60 -29.31 7.40
C ARG A 70 -4.46 -28.22 6.78
N SER A 71 -4.82 -28.41 5.51
CA SER A 71 -5.70 -27.49 4.77
C SER A 71 -7.17 -27.88 4.89
N SER A 72 -8.02 -26.87 5.00
CA SER A 72 -9.48 -27.00 4.91
C SER A 72 -10.07 -25.78 4.19
N ILE A 73 -11.31 -25.89 3.71
CA ILE A 73 -12.00 -24.77 3.06
C ILE A 73 -12.88 -24.05 4.08
N LEU A 74 -12.59 -22.77 4.31
CA LEU A 74 -13.46 -21.85 5.03
C LEU A 74 -14.37 -21.14 4.01
N THR A 75 -15.66 -21.45 4.05
CA THR A 75 -16.66 -20.74 3.22
C THR A 75 -17.12 -19.46 3.93
N VAL A 76 -16.93 -18.32 3.28
CA VAL A 76 -17.36 -16.99 3.74
C VAL A 76 -18.87 -16.84 3.54
N ARG A 77 -19.63 -16.81 4.64
CA ARG A 77 -21.09 -16.58 4.64
C ARG A 77 -21.44 -15.15 5.00
N THR A 78 -20.71 -14.58 5.95
CA THR A 78 -20.82 -13.17 6.35
C THR A 78 -19.43 -12.55 6.41
N VAL A 79 -19.34 -11.27 6.00
CA VAL A 79 -18.09 -10.51 6.06
C VAL A 79 -18.37 -9.01 6.23
N TRP A 80 -17.65 -8.40 7.17
CA TRP A 80 -17.73 -6.97 7.51
C TRP A 80 -16.46 -6.53 8.26
N SER A 81 -16.30 -5.22 8.48
CA SER A 81 -15.14 -4.65 9.18
C SER A 81 -15.51 -4.16 10.58
N TRP A 82 -14.66 -4.43 11.57
CA TRP A 82 -14.77 -3.89 12.93
C TRP A 82 -13.77 -2.74 13.11
N PHE A 83 -14.22 -1.57 13.56
CA PHE A 83 -13.33 -0.45 13.87
C PHE A 83 -12.56 -0.74 15.16
N LEU A 84 -11.23 -0.75 15.07
CA LEU A 84 -10.35 -0.98 16.21
C LEU A 84 -9.98 0.34 16.88
N ASP A 85 -9.29 1.21 16.15
CA ASP A 85 -8.72 2.44 16.69
C ASP A 85 -8.34 3.45 15.59
N PHE A 86 -7.95 4.64 16.01
CA PHE A 86 -7.33 5.68 15.19
C PHE A 86 -5.86 5.85 15.60
N ASP A 87 -4.93 5.44 14.73
CA ASP A 87 -3.51 5.46 15.01
C ASP A 87 -2.81 6.65 14.32
N GLU A 88 -2.50 7.69 15.10
CA GLU A 88 -1.82 8.90 14.64
C GLU A 88 -0.38 8.68 14.19
N THR A 89 0.22 7.53 14.51
CA THR A 89 1.58 7.18 14.04
C THR A 89 1.60 6.85 12.54
N TYR A 90 0.43 6.52 11.96
CA TYR A 90 0.27 6.35 10.52
C TYR A 90 -0.05 7.70 9.85
N PRO A 91 0.53 7.96 8.67
CA PRO A 91 0.18 9.14 7.90
C PRO A 91 -1.30 9.25 7.50
N GLU A 92 -1.70 10.47 7.15
CA GLU A 92 -3.07 10.83 6.82
C GLU A 92 -3.69 9.88 5.78
N GLY A 93 -4.89 9.39 6.08
CA GLY A 93 -5.61 8.42 5.25
C GLY A 93 -5.35 6.94 5.59
N HIS A 94 -4.35 6.63 6.41
CA HIS A 94 -4.06 5.27 6.88
C HIS A 94 -4.27 5.07 8.40
N GLN A 95 -4.70 6.13 9.09
CA GLN A 95 -4.85 6.20 10.55
C GLN A 95 -5.98 5.32 11.08
N LEU A 96 -7.09 5.21 10.34
CA LEU A 96 -8.22 4.37 10.77
C LEU A 96 -7.82 2.90 10.69
N ARG A 97 -7.92 2.17 11.80
CA ARG A 97 -7.55 0.76 11.88
C ARG A 97 -8.78 -0.11 12.01
N TYR A 98 -8.86 -1.14 11.18
CA TYR A 98 -9.96 -2.10 11.18
C TYR A 98 -9.44 -3.53 11.23
N ASP A 99 -10.25 -4.39 11.86
CA ASP A 99 -10.17 -5.83 11.64
C ASP A 99 -11.29 -6.28 10.69
N ILE A 100 -11.14 -7.48 10.13
CA ILE A 100 -12.13 -8.10 9.26
C ILE A 100 -12.78 -9.26 10.00
N ILE A 101 -14.11 -9.25 10.08
CA ILE A 101 -14.89 -10.30 10.72
C ILE A 101 -15.49 -11.19 9.63
N VAL A 102 -15.20 -12.48 9.69
CA VAL A 102 -15.71 -13.52 8.79
C VAL A 102 -16.49 -14.53 9.61
N ASN A 103 -17.75 -14.80 9.25
CA ASN A 103 -18.60 -15.77 9.94
C ASN A 103 -18.69 -15.51 11.47
N SER A 104 -18.74 -14.24 11.86
CA SER A 104 -18.80 -13.76 13.25
C SER A 104 -17.51 -13.89 14.07
N GLU A 105 -16.41 -14.34 13.46
CA GLU A 105 -15.09 -14.43 14.09
C GLU A 105 -14.11 -13.47 13.40
N PRO A 106 -13.11 -12.93 14.12
CA PRO A 106 -11.98 -12.25 13.49
C PRO A 106 -11.31 -13.13 12.45
N LEU A 107 -10.93 -12.54 11.32
CA LEU A 107 -10.19 -13.23 10.27
C LEU A 107 -8.83 -13.67 10.81
N ASP A 108 -8.53 -14.95 10.68
CA ASP A 108 -7.19 -15.46 10.96
C ASP A 108 -6.25 -15.10 9.80
N TRP A 109 -5.67 -13.90 9.89
CA TRP A 109 -4.80 -13.31 8.87
C TRP A 109 -3.59 -14.19 8.52
N ASP A 110 -3.05 -14.91 9.51
CA ASP A 110 -1.83 -15.71 9.35
C ASP A 110 -2.10 -17.07 8.71
N ASN A 111 -3.32 -17.59 8.85
CA ASN A 111 -3.66 -18.95 8.42
C ASN A 111 -4.69 -19.01 7.28
N CYS A 112 -5.22 -17.86 6.83
CA CYS A 112 -6.14 -17.80 5.70
C CYS A 112 -5.45 -17.42 4.39
N PHE A 113 -5.75 -18.19 3.34
CA PHE A 113 -5.22 -18.03 1.98
C PHE A 113 -6.38 -17.90 0.98
N ILE A 114 -6.14 -17.15 -0.09
CA ILE A 114 -7.09 -16.91 -1.16
C ILE A 114 -6.42 -17.12 -2.52
N GLU A 115 -7.18 -17.62 -3.49
CA GLU A 115 -6.72 -17.66 -4.87
C GLU A 115 -6.75 -16.24 -5.47
N TYR A 116 -5.58 -15.75 -5.91
CA TYR A 116 -5.44 -14.45 -6.53
C TYR A 116 -4.43 -14.53 -7.66
N GLY A 117 -4.87 -14.28 -8.89
CA GLY A 117 -4.00 -14.39 -10.08
C GLY A 117 -3.55 -15.82 -10.41
N GLY A 118 -4.31 -16.84 -9.98
CA GLY A 118 -3.98 -18.27 -10.17
C GLY A 118 -3.02 -18.85 -9.14
N GLU A 119 -2.63 -18.07 -8.13
CA GLU A 119 -1.79 -18.50 -7.02
C GLU A 119 -2.56 -18.41 -5.69
N MET A 120 -2.25 -19.32 -4.76
CA MET A 120 -2.75 -19.25 -3.40
C MET A 120 -1.88 -18.28 -2.59
N ILE A 121 -2.44 -17.15 -2.20
CA ILE A 121 -1.75 -16.08 -1.49
C ILE A 121 -2.31 -15.96 -0.08
N ASN A 122 -1.42 -15.85 0.91
CA ASN A 122 -1.82 -15.52 2.27
C ASN A 122 -2.46 -14.12 2.33
N ILE A 123 -3.61 -14.01 2.99
CA ILE A 123 -4.36 -12.75 3.00
C ILE A 123 -3.59 -11.63 3.72
N ARG A 124 -2.90 -11.89 4.83
CA ARG A 124 -2.04 -10.88 5.49
C ARG A 124 -1.02 -10.31 4.53
N LEU A 125 -0.37 -11.14 3.72
CA LEU A 125 0.62 -10.70 2.75
C LEU A 125 -0.01 -9.78 1.68
N LEU A 126 -1.18 -10.15 1.17
CA LEU A 126 -1.91 -9.38 0.17
C LEU A 126 -2.25 -7.96 0.64
N PHE A 127 -2.52 -7.79 1.94
CA PHE A 127 -2.88 -6.52 2.54
C PHE A 127 -1.72 -5.77 3.16
N THR A 128 -0.63 -6.45 3.54
CA THR A 128 0.61 -5.80 3.98
C THR A 128 1.14 -4.86 2.91
N TYR A 129 1.24 -5.31 1.64
CA TYR A 129 1.72 -4.45 0.56
C TYR A 129 0.74 -3.36 0.15
N ARG A 130 -0.57 -3.58 0.31
CA ARG A 130 -1.57 -2.53 0.04
C ARG A 130 -1.59 -1.43 1.09
N ASN A 131 -1.17 -1.75 2.31
CA ASN A 131 -1.00 -0.80 3.39
C ASN A 131 0.31 0.00 3.28
N GLN A 132 1.20 -0.32 2.32
CA GLN A 132 2.44 0.43 2.11
C GLN A 132 2.22 1.67 1.25
N TYR A 133 3.06 2.69 1.47
CA TYR A 133 3.08 3.85 0.58
C TYR A 133 3.54 3.46 -0.82
N PRO A 134 2.94 4.09 -1.86
CA PRO A 134 3.53 4.02 -3.17
C PRO A 134 4.96 4.59 -3.11
N PRO A 135 5.88 4.08 -3.95
CA PRO A 135 7.21 4.67 -4.04
C PRO A 135 7.10 6.16 -4.40
N GLY A 136 8.02 6.96 -3.85
CA GLY A 136 8.04 8.40 -4.07
C GLY A 136 8.11 8.77 -5.55
N GLY A 137 7.46 9.88 -5.93
CA GLY A 137 7.39 10.36 -7.31
C GLY A 137 6.20 9.81 -8.13
N LEU A 138 5.35 8.99 -7.52
CA LEU A 138 4.05 8.63 -8.09
C LEU A 138 2.95 9.50 -7.48
N ASP A 139 2.19 10.20 -8.32
CA ASP A 139 1.05 10.99 -7.87
C ASP A 139 -0.10 10.09 -7.41
N TYR A 140 -0.38 10.13 -6.10
CA TYR A 140 -1.45 9.34 -5.47
C TYR A 140 -2.86 9.86 -5.78
N ARG A 141 -2.96 11.14 -6.13
CA ARG A 141 -4.21 11.82 -6.47
C ARG A 141 -4.03 12.40 -7.86
N VAL A 142 -4.89 12.01 -8.79
CA VAL A 142 -5.18 12.88 -9.93
C VAL A 142 -5.77 14.14 -9.30
N SER A 143 -5.02 15.24 -9.32
CA SER A 143 -5.57 16.53 -8.94
C SER A 143 -6.85 16.72 -9.75
N LYS A 144 -7.98 17.02 -9.08
CA LYS A 144 -9.21 17.43 -9.74
C LYS A 144 -8.91 18.72 -10.49
N SER A 145 -8.34 18.59 -11.66
CA SER A 145 -8.13 19.66 -12.62
C SER A 145 -8.62 19.10 -13.93
N GLU A 146 -9.68 19.76 -14.43
CA GLU A 146 -10.32 19.57 -15.73
C GLU A 146 -11.56 18.65 -15.80
N GLU A 147 -12.55 18.86 -14.91
CA GLU A 147 -13.96 18.87 -15.37
C GLU A 147 -14.21 20.19 -16.13
N LYS A 148 -13.62 20.33 -17.32
CA LYS A 148 -14.01 21.38 -18.27
C LYS A 148 -15.19 20.85 -19.09
N GLY A 149 -16.37 21.34 -18.73
CA GLY A 149 -17.47 21.66 -19.63
C GLY A 149 -17.96 20.56 -20.58
N ASN A 150 -19.00 19.84 -20.15
CA ASN A 150 -20.07 19.49 -21.09
C ASN A 150 -21.28 20.36 -20.74
N GLN A 151 -21.49 21.37 -21.59
CA GLN A 151 -22.73 22.14 -21.65
C GLN A 151 -23.90 21.17 -21.83
N VAL A 152 -24.85 21.20 -20.89
CA VAL A 152 -26.16 20.58 -21.08
C VAL A 152 -26.87 21.36 -22.19
N PRO A 153 -27.37 20.71 -23.26
CA PRO A 153 -28.18 21.42 -24.24
C PRO A 153 -29.50 21.84 -23.59
N ASP A 154 -29.74 23.14 -23.65
CA ASP A 154 -30.99 23.83 -23.33
C ASP A 154 -32.16 23.12 -24.03
N ARG A 155 -33.00 22.41 -23.25
CA ARG A 155 -34.25 21.87 -23.77
C ARG A 155 -35.26 23.00 -23.79
N GLY A 156 -35.36 23.62 -24.96
CA GLY A 156 -36.38 24.62 -25.28
C GLY A 156 -37.77 24.19 -24.82
N LEU A 157 -38.39 25.06 -24.02
CA LEU A 157 -39.81 25.06 -23.74
C LEU A 157 -40.57 25.30 -25.05
N GLY A 158 -41.05 24.21 -25.65
CA GLY A 158 -42.03 24.23 -26.73
C GLY A 158 -43.38 24.69 -26.20
N SER A 159 -43.72 25.94 -26.50
CA SER A 159 -45.08 26.48 -26.43
C SER A 159 -45.91 25.99 -27.64
N GLY A 160 -47.20 25.71 -27.41
CA GLY A 160 -48.23 25.51 -28.44
C GLY A 160 -48.89 24.13 -28.36
N LYS A 161 -50.21 23.98 -28.30
CA LYS A 161 -51.35 24.88 -28.44
C LYS A 161 -52.50 24.34 -27.57
#